data_AF-A0A7S2HGQ7-F1
#
_entry.id   AF-A0A7S2HGQ7-F1
#
_cell.length_a   1.000
_cell.length_b   1.000
_cell.length_c   1.000
_cell.angle_alpha   90.00
_cell.angle_beta   90.00
_cell.angle_gamma   90.00
#
_symmetry.space_group_name_H-M   'P 1'
#
loop_
_entity.id
_entity.type
_entity.pdbx_description
1 polymer ?
#
loop_
_entity_poly.entity_id
_entity_poly.type
_entity_poly.pdbx_seq_one_letter_code
_entity_poly.pdbx_strand_id
1 'polypeptide(L)'
;VAHFTRYNEDFLTEFLTAAVAAGYDRFPLDLVTFHYFSTDATRPTTFTKAAHEIIKSVYGDTSGKPRMAITAWGLHGSGDFLYYDNVTGAAMMTQHLIAIQSTPVDFAILYKWAGINCEKLASPCLVQAETGLLKPNALSFVLHARLMSGHANQRLSAELEDGHGGAVLATLSNGSTPSLSILIAGTGPNTAPPTQLYVNNWEVACASNSSRLTTASVAVNGSVGALTETSVNGFLSSSVFYESGSSRPYTPPIEVDAHTGYFATLLTLSCAADGERRG
;
A
#
# COMPACT_ATOMS: atom_id res chain seq x y z
N VAL A 1 14.21 7.88 21.49
CA VAL A 1 13.24 6.85 21.03
C VAL A 1 12.60 6.10 22.20
N ALA A 2 13.34 5.62 23.21
CA ALA A 2 12.76 4.90 24.37
C ALA A 2 11.94 5.78 25.36
N HIS A 3 12.18 7.09 25.41
CA HIS A 3 11.45 7.99 26.32
C HIS A 3 10.08 8.44 25.80
N PHE A 4 9.75 8.27 24.52
CA PHE A 4 8.47 8.70 23.94
C PHE A 4 7.39 7.60 23.92
N THR A 5 7.79 6.33 24.08
CA THR A 5 6.87 5.17 24.10
C THR A 5 6.13 5.02 25.42
N ARG A 6 6.81 5.18 26.57
CA ARG A 6 6.18 5.02 27.90
C ARG A 6 5.06 6.03 28.19
N TYR A 7 5.31 7.34 27.99
CA TYR A 7 4.32 8.37 28.34
C TYR A 7 3.00 8.27 27.55
N ASN A 8 3.05 7.76 26.32
CA ASN A 8 1.84 7.61 25.49
C ASN A 8 1.05 6.34 25.83
N GLU A 9 1.74 5.27 26.21
CA GLU A 9 1.11 4.01 26.66
C GLU A 9 0.45 4.20 28.03
N ASP A 10 1.13 4.91 28.94
CA ASP A 10 0.60 5.25 30.27
C ASP A 10 -0.66 6.12 30.15
N PHE A 11 -0.61 7.19 29.34
CA PHE A 11 -1.79 8.04 29.09
C PHE A 11 -2.96 7.25 28.50
N LEU A 12 -2.73 6.44 27.46
CA LEU A 12 -3.80 5.67 26.84
C LEU A 12 -4.42 4.69 27.84
N THR A 13 -3.61 4.00 28.63
CA THR A 13 -4.07 3.06 29.65
C THR A 13 -4.92 3.78 30.72
N GLU A 14 -4.45 4.91 31.23
CA GLU A 14 -5.18 5.72 32.22
C GLU A 14 -6.51 6.26 31.65
N PHE A 15 -6.48 6.79 30.42
CA PHE A 15 -7.67 7.30 29.72
C PHE A 15 -8.72 6.20 29.56
N LEU A 16 -8.32 5.03 29.08
CA LEU A 16 -9.23 3.89 28.88
C LEU A 16 -9.75 3.36 30.21
N THR A 17 -8.92 3.31 31.26
CA THR A 17 -9.33 2.87 32.60
C THR A 17 -10.38 3.81 33.19
N ALA A 18 -10.18 5.13 33.03
CA ALA A 18 -11.14 6.14 33.45
C ALA A 18 -12.47 6.02 32.67
N ALA A 19 -12.41 5.77 31.36
CA ALA A 19 -13.58 5.54 30.52
C ALA A 19 -14.40 4.32 30.98
N VAL A 20 -13.73 3.19 31.24
CA VAL A 20 -14.38 1.98 31.76
C VAL A 20 -14.99 2.23 33.15
N ALA A 21 -14.26 2.88 34.06
CA ALA A 21 -14.75 3.17 35.40
C ALA A 21 -15.98 4.10 35.41
N ALA A 22 -16.07 5.03 34.46
CA ALA A 22 -17.23 5.91 34.30
C ALA A 22 -18.48 5.19 33.76
N GLY A 23 -18.29 4.11 32.99
CA GLY A 23 -19.35 3.37 32.31
C GLY A 23 -19.80 4.05 31.01
N TYR A 24 -20.26 3.24 30.04
CA TYR A 24 -20.57 3.70 28.68
C TYR A 24 -21.61 4.82 28.63
N ASP A 25 -22.63 4.79 29.49
CA ASP A 25 -23.70 5.81 29.54
C ASP A 25 -23.16 7.21 29.88
N ARG A 26 -22.04 7.29 30.60
CA ARG A 26 -21.38 8.54 30.97
C ARG A 26 -20.19 8.87 30.08
N PHE A 27 -19.58 7.85 29.49
CA PHE A 27 -18.41 7.97 28.63
C PHE A 27 -18.50 6.99 27.45
N PRO A 28 -19.26 7.33 26.38
CA PRO A 28 -19.42 6.45 25.24
C PRO A 28 -18.16 6.48 24.37
N LEU A 29 -17.22 5.57 24.63
CA LEU A 29 -16.00 5.43 23.84
C LEU A 29 -16.16 4.33 22.78
N ASP A 30 -16.38 4.74 21.54
CA ASP A 30 -16.55 3.81 20.41
C ASP A 30 -15.28 3.59 19.59
N LEU A 31 -14.34 4.55 19.65
CA LEU A 31 -13.17 4.60 18.77
C LEU A 31 -11.97 5.19 19.51
N VAL A 32 -10.83 4.49 19.43
CA VAL A 32 -9.52 5.01 19.81
C VAL A 32 -8.77 5.43 18.56
N THR A 33 -8.25 6.65 18.56
CA THR A 33 -7.57 7.23 17.41
C THR A 33 -6.14 7.60 17.74
N PHE A 34 -5.23 7.43 16.78
CA PHE A 34 -3.84 7.84 16.93
C PHE A 34 -3.26 8.40 15.63
N HIS A 35 -2.16 9.14 15.77
CA HIS A 35 -1.40 9.71 14.67
C HIS A 35 0.00 9.12 14.63
N TYR A 36 0.58 8.98 13.44
CA TYR A 36 2.01 8.69 13.32
C TYR A 36 2.61 9.38 12.09
N PHE A 37 3.85 9.83 12.22
CA PHE A 37 4.62 10.37 11.11
C PHE A 37 5.99 9.71 11.10
N SER A 38 6.28 8.93 10.07
CA SER A 38 7.53 8.18 10.01
C SER A 38 7.84 7.69 8.62
N THR A 39 9.13 7.60 8.29
CA THR A 39 9.65 6.90 7.11
C THR A 39 9.78 5.38 7.32
N ASP A 40 9.56 4.90 8.54
CA ASP A 40 9.62 3.49 8.90
C ASP A 40 8.25 2.82 8.70
N ALA A 41 8.15 2.02 7.63
CA ALA A 41 6.92 1.34 7.24
C ALA A 41 6.43 0.27 8.23
N THR A 42 7.21 -0.09 9.26
CA THR A 42 6.78 -1.02 10.33
C THR A 42 5.98 -0.32 11.43
N ARG A 43 5.98 1.02 11.44
CA ARG A 43 5.29 1.83 12.45
C ARG A 43 3.78 1.61 12.53
N PRO A 44 3.02 1.51 11.43
CA PRO A 44 1.58 1.25 11.49
C PRO A 44 1.30 -0.03 12.28
N THR A 45 2.02 -1.11 11.97
CA THR A 45 1.89 -2.40 12.65
C THR A 45 2.27 -2.30 14.12
N THR A 46 3.42 -1.67 14.42
CA THR A 46 3.92 -1.55 15.80
C THR A 46 2.97 -0.75 16.68
N PHE A 47 2.50 0.41 16.21
CA PHE A 47 1.60 1.28 16.96
C PHE A 47 0.23 0.64 17.14
N THR A 48 -0.32 0.05 16.08
CA THR A 48 -1.63 -0.59 16.16
C THR A 48 -1.59 -1.80 17.07
N LYS A 49 -0.51 -2.59 17.04
CA LYS A 49 -0.34 -3.73 17.96
C LYS A 49 -0.33 -3.27 19.42
N ALA A 50 0.48 -2.26 19.74
CA ALA A 50 0.56 -1.74 21.10
C ALA A 50 -0.80 -1.17 21.58
N ALA A 51 -1.47 -0.36 20.74
CA ALA A 51 -2.80 0.17 21.05
C ALA A 51 -3.84 -0.94 21.25
N HIS A 52 -3.81 -1.98 20.41
CA HIS A 52 -4.70 -3.13 20.50
C HIS A 52 -4.48 -3.92 21.80
N GLU A 53 -3.23 -4.16 22.18
CA GLU A 53 -2.87 -4.86 23.43
C GLU A 53 -3.36 -4.08 24.67
N ILE A 54 -3.23 -2.75 24.66
CA ILE A 54 -3.74 -1.89 25.75
C ILE A 54 -5.27 -1.89 25.78
N ILE A 55 -5.94 -1.77 24.64
CA ILE A 55 -7.40 -1.81 24.58
C ILE A 55 -7.91 -3.15 25.13
N LYS A 56 -7.31 -4.26 24.69
CA LYS A 56 -7.66 -5.60 25.16
C LYS A 56 -7.40 -5.80 26.65
N SER A 57 -6.34 -5.20 27.21
CA SER A 57 -6.04 -5.32 28.65
C SER A 57 -7.05 -4.57 29.52
N VAL A 58 -7.60 -3.45 29.04
CA VAL A 58 -8.54 -2.60 29.80
C VAL A 58 -10.00 -3.00 29.58
N TYR A 59 -10.40 -3.28 28.33
CA TYR A 59 -11.78 -3.63 27.96
C TYR A 59 -12.05 -5.15 27.94
N GLY A 60 -11.01 -5.98 28.03
CA GLY A 60 -11.12 -7.43 27.83
C GLY A 60 -11.34 -7.82 26.35
N ASP A 61 -11.56 -9.12 26.10
CA ASP A 61 -11.99 -9.64 24.79
C ASP A 61 -13.46 -9.27 24.54
N THR A 62 -13.75 -7.98 24.41
CA THR A 62 -15.08 -7.51 23.99
C THR A 62 -15.19 -7.51 22.47
N SER A 63 -16.35 -7.93 21.98
CA SER A 63 -16.63 -8.29 20.59
C SER A 63 -16.72 -7.10 19.61
N GLY A 64 -15.87 -6.08 19.75
CA GLY A 64 -15.73 -5.03 18.73
C GLY A 64 -15.65 -3.57 19.20
N LYS A 65 -15.40 -3.28 20.48
CA LYS A 65 -15.19 -1.89 20.96
C LYS A 65 -14.15 -1.78 22.09
N PRO A 66 -13.45 -0.63 22.21
CA PRO A 66 -13.40 0.43 21.21
C PRO A 66 -12.66 -0.03 19.94
N ARG A 67 -13.14 0.45 18.78
CA ARG A 67 -12.47 0.22 17.48
C ARG A 67 -11.22 1.08 17.39
N MET A 68 -10.39 0.89 16.36
CA MET A 68 -9.17 1.70 16.17
C MET A 68 -9.16 2.40 14.82
N ALA A 69 -8.62 3.62 14.78
CA ALA A 69 -8.37 4.34 13.54
C ALA A 69 -7.09 5.18 13.57
N ILE A 70 -6.48 5.35 12.41
CA ILE A 70 -5.36 6.28 12.21
C ILE A 70 -5.94 7.57 11.64
N THR A 71 -6.05 8.62 12.44
CA THR A 71 -6.69 9.88 12.00
C THR A 71 -5.75 10.88 11.33
N ALA A 72 -4.44 10.62 11.39
CA ALA A 72 -3.44 11.35 10.61
C ALA A 72 -2.18 10.50 10.48
N TRP A 73 -1.72 10.30 9.24
CA TRP A 73 -0.40 9.72 9.01
C TRP A 73 0.35 10.33 7.83
N GLY A 74 1.65 10.08 7.76
CA GLY A 74 2.50 10.45 6.63
C GLY A 74 3.95 10.05 6.89
N LEU A 75 4.85 10.33 5.94
CA LEU A 75 6.29 10.13 6.15
C LEU A 75 6.88 11.12 7.17
N HIS A 76 6.26 12.30 7.24
CA HIS A 76 6.67 13.40 8.10
C HIS A 76 5.49 14.38 8.32
N GLY A 77 5.43 15.02 9.50
CA GLY A 77 4.29 15.86 9.93
C GLY A 77 4.45 17.38 9.75
N SER A 78 5.66 17.89 9.50
CA SER A 78 5.93 19.33 9.33
C SER A 78 7.23 19.61 8.54
N GLY A 79 7.47 20.84 8.07
CA GLY A 79 8.74 21.20 7.42
C GLY A 79 8.97 20.62 6.02
N ASP A 80 10.17 20.86 5.48
CA ASP A 80 10.54 20.55 4.10
C ASP A 80 11.34 19.24 4.04
N PHE A 81 10.71 18.18 3.53
CA PHE A 81 11.36 16.89 3.30
C PHE A 81 11.23 16.45 1.84
N LEU A 82 12.36 16.10 1.24
CA LEU A 82 12.49 15.70 -0.17
C LEU A 82 11.95 14.29 -0.45
N TYR A 83 11.05 13.75 0.37
CA TYR A 83 10.46 12.44 0.07
C TYR A 83 9.27 12.60 -0.86
N TYR A 84 8.46 13.64 -0.70
CA TYR A 84 7.14 13.71 -1.32
C TYR A 84 7.12 14.12 -2.81
N ASP A 85 8.26 14.50 -3.36
CA ASP A 85 8.42 15.01 -4.72
C ASP A 85 9.16 14.04 -5.67
N ASN A 86 9.44 12.81 -5.23
CA ASN A 86 10.14 11.81 -6.03
C ASN A 86 9.59 10.37 -5.87
N VAL A 87 10.18 9.43 -6.61
CA VAL A 87 9.84 8.00 -6.58
C VAL A 87 10.10 7.38 -5.20
N THR A 88 11.13 7.84 -4.49
CA THR A 88 11.49 7.34 -3.16
C THR A 88 10.34 7.50 -2.16
N GLY A 89 9.72 8.68 -2.07
CA GLY A 89 8.56 8.82 -1.18
C GLY A 89 7.33 8.08 -1.67
N ALA A 90 7.11 7.95 -2.98
CA ALA A 90 6.02 7.12 -3.51
C ALA A 90 6.18 5.64 -3.11
N ALA A 91 7.41 5.11 -3.15
CA ALA A 91 7.72 3.77 -2.68
C ALA A 91 7.50 3.60 -1.18
N MET A 92 8.02 4.53 -0.35
CA MET A 92 7.79 4.51 1.11
C MET A 92 6.28 4.59 1.45
N MET A 93 5.55 5.50 0.80
CA MET A 93 4.10 5.62 0.97
C MET A 93 3.36 4.34 0.61
N THR A 94 3.78 3.67 -0.46
CA THR A 94 3.20 2.39 -0.89
C THR A 94 3.45 1.30 0.16
N GLN A 95 4.64 1.24 0.77
CA GLN A 95 4.89 0.31 1.87
C GLN A 95 4.01 0.58 3.09
N HIS A 96 3.82 1.84 3.47
CA HIS A 96 2.91 2.19 4.55
C HIS A 96 1.47 1.77 4.24
N LEU A 97 0.99 1.96 3.01
CA LEU A 97 -0.35 1.51 2.60
C LEU A 97 -0.50 -0.01 2.75
N ILE A 98 0.49 -0.78 2.30
CA ILE A 98 0.51 -2.24 2.44
C ILE A 98 0.55 -2.66 3.92
N ALA A 99 1.36 -1.99 4.74
CA ALA A 99 1.43 -2.25 6.17
C ALA A 99 0.11 -1.94 6.88
N ILE A 100 -0.52 -0.80 6.60
CA ILE A 100 -1.83 -0.40 7.16
C ILE A 100 -2.90 -1.44 6.83
N GLN A 101 -2.96 -1.95 5.60
CA GLN A 101 -3.89 -3.01 5.21
C GLN A 101 -3.76 -4.29 6.04
N SER A 102 -2.63 -4.48 6.73
CA SER A 102 -2.36 -5.63 7.60
C SER A 102 -2.63 -5.36 9.08
N THR A 103 -3.14 -4.16 9.42
CA THR A 103 -3.45 -3.76 10.78
C THR A 103 -4.95 -3.87 11.09
N PRO A 104 -5.35 -4.09 12.35
CA PRO A 104 -6.75 -4.16 12.77
C PRO A 104 -7.43 -2.78 12.89
N VAL A 105 -7.00 -1.77 12.13
CA VAL A 105 -7.65 -0.46 12.11
C VAL A 105 -8.83 -0.46 11.14
N ASP A 106 -9.90 0.26 11.49
CA ASP A 106 -11.09 0.37 10.63
C ASP A 106 -10.86 1.32 9.46
N PHE A 107 -10.11 2.40 9.67
CA PHE A 107 -9.77 3.38 8.65
C PHE A 107 -8.47 4.13 8.98
N ALA A 108 -7.86 4.69 7.93
CA ALA A 108 -6.66 5.50 8.03
C ALA A 108 -6.79 6.76 7.15
N ILE A 109 -6.40 7.91 7.68
CA ILE A 109 -6.47 9.21 7.00
C ILE A 109 -5.07 9.76 6.78
N LEU A 110 -4.68 9.96 5.52
CA LEU A 110 -3.43 10.63 5.18
C LEU A 110 -3.47 12.11 5.58
N TYR A 111 -2.38 12.59 6.18
CA TYR A 111 -2.08 13.99 6.40
C TYR A 111 -1.08 14.48 5.34
N LYS A 112 -1.50 15.18 4.28
CA LYS A 112 -2.86 15.63 3.96
C LYS A 112 -3.07 15.75 2.45
N TRP A 113 -4.31 15.71 1.97
CA TRP A 113 -4.63 15.93 0.55
C TRP A 113 -4.22 17.34 0.09
N ALA A 114 -4.69 18.37 0.81
CA ALA A 114 -4.42 19.78 0.56
C ALA A 114 -4.46 20.59 1.87
N GLY A 115 -4.01 21.85 1.86
CA GLY A 115 -4.06 22.76 3.01
C GLY A 115 -3.08 23.94 2.92
N ILE A 116 -3.16 24.85 3.90
CA ILE A 116 -2.46 26.16 3.87
C ILE A 116 -0.92 26.07 3.75
N ASN A 117 -0.32 24.93 4.11
CA ASN A 117 1.13 24.70 4.02
C ASN A 117 1.55 23.93 2.76
N CYS A 118 0.67 23.78 1.75
CA CYS A 118 0.97 23.02 0.52
C CYS A 118 1.70 23.83 -0.55
N GLU A 119 1.96 25.12 -0.30
CA GLU A 119 2.70 25.99 -1.22
C GLU A 119 4.15 25.51 -1.43
N LYS A 120 4.68 24.71 -0.50
CA LYS A 120 6.01 24.11 -0.62
C LYS A 120 5.96 22.73 -1.27
N LEU A 121 6.82 22.51 -2.27
CA LEU A 121 6.95 21.22 -2.95
C LEU A 121 7.28 20.06 -2.01
N ALA A 122 8.03 20.32 -0.93
CA ALA A 122 8.42 19.31 0.05
C ALA A 122 7.35 19.03 1.13
N SER A 123 6.20 19.70 1.07
CA SER A 123 5.07 19.52 1.99
C SER A 123 4.42 18.14 1.81
N PRO A 124 3.81 17.53 2.85
CA PRO A 124 3.17 16.21 2.77
C PRO A 124 1.87 16.18 1.93
N CYS A 125 1.62 17.22 1.13
CA CYS A 125 0.44 17.32 0.29
C CYS A 125 0.49 16.35 -0.89
N LEU A 126 -0.68 15.93 -1.36
CA LEU A 126 -0.81 15.03 -2.51
C LEU A 126 -0.85 15.77 -3.86
N VAL A 127 -1.07 17.09 -3.81
CA VAL A 127 -1.12 17.94 -5.00
C VAL A 127 -0.16 19.11 -4.86
N GLN A 128 0.35 19.58 -5.99
CA GLN A 128 1.06 20.85 -6.07
C GLN A 128 0.04 21.99 -5.90
N ALA A 129 0.32 22.95 -5.03
CA ALA A 129 -0.63 24.04 -4.74
C ALA A 129 -0.94 24.91 -5.95
N GLU A 130 0.07 25.24 -6.77
CA GLU A 130 -0.07 26.18 -7.89
C GLU A 130 -0.78 25.56 -9.10
N THR A 131 -0.46 24.31 -9.42
CA THR A 131 -0.91 23.64 -10.65
C THR A 131 -2.08 22.70 -10.42
N GLY A 132 -2.33 22.27 -9.18
CA GLY A 132 -3.30 21.23 -8.83
C GLY A 132 -2.89 19.82 -9.29
N LEU A 133 -1.71 19.67 -9.91
CA LEU A 133 -1.23 18.38 -10.41
C LEU A 133 -0.84 17.46 -9.26
N LEU A 134 -1.04 16.16 -9.48
CA LEU A 134 -0.67 15.12 -8.51
C LEU A 134 0.85 15.11 -8.31
N LYS A 135 1.25 15.00 -7.05
CA LYS A 135 2.65 14.73 -6.67
C LYS A 135 2.93 13.22 -6.72
N PRO A 136 4.21 12.80 -6.80
CA PRO A 136 4.56 11.38 -6.89
C PRO A 136 3.99 10.52 -5.74
N ASN A 137 3.99 11.03 -4.51
CA ASN A 137 3.39 10.37 -3.35
C ASN A 137 1.87 10.11 -3.46
N ALA A 138 1.15 10.87 -4.29
CA ALA A 138 -0.27 10.64 -4.55
C ALA A 138 -0.50 9.38 -5.40
N LEU A 139 0.47 9.02 -6.24
CA LEU A 139 0.33 7.87 -7.12
C LEU A 139 0.31 6.55 -6.38
N SER A 140 0.89 6.47 -5.18
CA SER A 140 0.71 5.32 -4.28
C SER A 140 -0.76 5.03 -3.99
N PHE A 141 -1.58 6.08 -3.81
CA PHE A 141 -3.03 5.95 -3.60
C PHE A 141 -3.76 5.58 -4.88
N VAL A 142 -3.31 6.08 -6.04
CA VAL A 142 -3.87 5.68 -7.34
C VAL A 142 -3.62 4.21 -7.60
N LEU A 143 -2.38 3.73 -7.39
CA LEU A 143 -2.03 2.32 -7.54
C LEU A 143 -2.80 1.43 -6.55
N HIS A 144 -2.88 1.84 -5.28
CA HIS A 144 -3.66 1.12 -4.28
C HIS A 144 -5.17 1.12 -4.59
N ALA A 145 -5.72 2.24 -5.07
CA ALA A 145 -7.12 2.30 -5.48
C ALA A 145 -7.40 1.35 -6.65
N ARG A 146 -6.49 1.26 -7.63
CA ARG A 146 -6.59 0.33 -8.76
C ARG A 146 -6.48 -1.14 -8.33
N LEU A 147 -5.60 -1.43 -7.38
CA LEU A 147 -5.52 -2.75 -6.73
C LEU A 147 -6.88 -3.14 -6.12
N MET A 148 -7.51 -2.22 -5.38
CA MET A 148 -8.79 -2.48 -4.72
C MET A 148 -10.00 -2.46 -5.69
N SER A 149 -9.96 -1.62 -6.72
CA SER A 149 -11.08 -1.45 -7.67
C SER A 149 -11.25 -2.63 -8.62
N GLY A 150 -10.25 -3.52 -8.71
CA GLY A 150 -10.34 -4.75 -9.51
C GLY A 150 -11.45 -5.72 -9.08
N HIS A 151 -12.34 -5.39 -8.14
CA HIS A 151 -13.28 -6.32 -7.47
C HIS A 151 -12.54 -7.38 -6.65
N ALA A 152 -11.54 -6.94 -5.89
CA ALA A 152 -10.79 -7.75 -4.96
C ALA A 152 -11.69 -8.30 -3.83
N ASN A 153 -12.40 -9.39 -4.09
CA ASN A 153 -13.16 -10.10 -3.05
C ASN A 153 -12.24 -10.93 -2.15
N GLN A 154 -10.97 -11.09 -2.53
CA GLN A 154 -10.02 -11.95 -1.83
C GLN A 154 -8.61 -11.36 -1.86
N ARG A 155 -8.08 -11.04 -0.66
CA ARG A 155 -6.66 -10.79 -0.47
C ARG A 155 -5.90 -12.13 -0.53
N LEU A 156 -4.76 -12.12 -1.20
CA LEU A 156 -3.88 -13.30 -1.29
C LEU A 156 -2.67 -13.13 -0.37
N SER A 157 -2.10 -14.27 0.07
CA SER A 157 -0.75 -14.29 0.60
C SER A 157 0.22 -14.05 -0.56
N ALA A 158 1.16 -13.15 -0.38
CA ALA A 158 2.18 -12.84 -1.37
C ALA A 158 3.49 -12.54 -0.65
N GLU A 159 4.58 -12.99 -1.25
CA GLU A 159 5.93 -12.84 -0.74
C GLU A 159 6.82 -12.42 -1.91
N LEU A 160 7.85 -11.63 -1.62
CA LEU A 160 8.93 -11.36 -2.56
C LEU A 160 9.98 -12.43 -2.36
N GLU A 161 10.72 -12.78 -3.42
CA GLU A 161 11.82 -13.76 -3.32
C GLU A 161 12.85 -13.34 -2.25
N ASP A 162 13.47 -14.31 -1.59
CA ASP A 162 14.48 -14.07 -0.56
C ASP A 162 15.57 -13.11 -1.05
N GLY A 163 15.82 -12.05 -0.28
CA GLY A 163 16.80 -11.01 -0.62
C GLY A 163 16.22 -9.81 -1.39
N HIS A 164 14.97 -9.88 -1.87
CA HIS A 164 14.25 -8.71 -2.34
C HIS A 164 13.63 -7.98 -1.14
N GLY A 165 14.27 -6.88 -0.72
CA GLY A 165 13.65 -5.95 0.23
C GLY A 165 12.31 -5.43 -0.31
N GLY A 166 11.37 -5.05 0.55
CA GLY A 166 10.16 -4.38 0.08
C GLY A 166 8.87 -4.83 0.75
N ALA A 167 7.76 -4.41 0.15
CA ALA A 167 6.42 -4.82 0.54
C ALA A 167 5.63 -5.25 -0.69
N VAL A 168 4.76 -6.24 -0.51
CA VAL A 168 3.86 -6.76 -1.54
C VAL A 168 2.45 -6.92 -0.99
N LEU A 169 1.46 -6.59 -1.81
CA LEU A 169 0.06 -6.88 -1.55
C LEU A 169 -0.59 -7.37 -2.84
N ALA A 170 -1.18 -8.55 -2.77
CA ALA A 170 -1.87 -9.16 -3.91
C ALA A 170 -3.36 -9.33 -3.62
N THR A 171 -4.16 -9.12 -4.66
CA THR A 171 -5.61 -9.27 -4.62
C THR A 171 -6.11 -10.02 -5.83
N LEU A 172 -7.14 -10.83 -5.61
CA LEU A 172 -7.82 -11.63 -6.61
C LEU A 172 -9.25 -11.16 -6.81
N SER A 173 -9.62 -11.00 -8.08
CA SER A 173 -10.98 -10.80 -8.55
C SER A 173 -11.49 -12.03 -9.26
N ASN A 174 -12.55 -12.64 -8.72
CA ASN A 174 -13.18 -13.86 -9.25
C ASN A 174 -14.42 -13.55 -10.12
N GLY A 175 -14.36 -12.47 -10.91
CA GLY A 175 -15.44 -12.06 -11.80
C GLY A 175 -15.51 -12.85 -13.12
N SER A 176 -16.36 -12.40 -14.05
CA SER A 176 -16.44 -12.94 -15.42
C SER A 176 -15.12 -12.81 -16.20
N THR A 177 -14.29 -11.85 -15.81
CA THR A 177 -12.91 -11.68 -16.27
C THR A 177 -12.02 -11.70 -15.03
N PRO A 178 -11.52 -12.88 -14.62
CA PRO A 178 -10.65 -12.97 -13.46
C PRO A 178 -9.41 -12.10 -13.63
N SER A 179 -9.02 -11.42 -12.56
CA SER A 179 -7.82 -10.59 -12.57
C SER A 179 -7.04 -10.72 -11.26
N LEU A 180 -5.73 -10.84 -11.40
CA LEU A 180 -4.77 -10.77 -10.30
C LEU A 180 -4.10 -9.41 -10.35
N SER A 181 -4.15 -8.68 -9.24
CA SER A 181 -3.45 -7.41 -9.09
C SER A 181 -2.45 -7.51 -7.94
N ILE A 182 -1.23 -7.02 -8.16
CA ILE A 182 -0.11 -7.11 -7.22
C ILE A 182 0.55 -5.75 -7.12
N LEU A 183 0.42 -5.12 -5.96
CA LEU A 183 1.10 -3.88 -5.62
C LEU A 183 2.43 -4.21 -4.95
N ILE A 184 3.52 -3.66 -5.48
CA ILE A 184 4.89 -3.92 -5.04
C ILE A 184 5.59 -2.60 -4.77
N ALA A 185 6.33 -2.53 -3.67
CA ALA A 185 7.16 -1.39 -3.34
C ALA A 185 8.54 -1.83 -2.83
N GLY A 186 9.58 -1.39 -3.52
CA GLY A 186 10.97 -1.60 -3.10
C GLY A 186 11.54 -0.36 -2.42
N THR A 187 12.26 -0.55 -1.31
CA THR A 187 12.92 0.55 -0.59
C THR A 187 14.38 0.23 -0.34
N GLY A 188 15.25 0.94 -1.04
CA GLY A 188 16.69 0.93 -0.79
C GLY A 188 17.50 0.39 -1.97
N PRO A 189 18.81 0.70 -1.97
CA PRO A 189 19.70 0.40 -3.10
C PRO A 189 19.95 -1.10 -3.31
N ASN A 190 19.65 -1.92 -2.28
CA ASN A 190 19.79 -3.37 -2.35
C ASN A 190 18.48 -4.07 -2.74
N THR A 191 17.42 -3.31 -3.00
CA THR A 191 16.12 -3.87 -3.40
C THR A 191 16.06 -3.98 -4.92
N ALA A 192 16.28 -5.17 -5.45
CA ALA A 192 16.09 -5.41 -6.87
C ALA A 192 14.58 -5.48 -7.19
N PRO A 193 14.11 -4.88 -8.31
CA PRO A 193 12.77 -5.14 -8.80
C PRO A 193 12.61 -6.64 -9.11
N PRO A 194 11.43 -7.23 -8.86
CA PRO A 194 11.17 -8.62 -9.22
C PRO A 194 11.37 -8.80 -10.73
N THR A 195 12.16 -9.81 -11.11
CA THR A 195 12.46 -10.08 -12.52
C THR A 195 11.47 -11.04 -13.16
N GLN A 196 10.69 -11.73 -12.33
CA GLN A 196 9.72 -12.75 -12.74
C GLN A 196 8.50 -12.68 -11.82
N LEU A 197 7.34 -13.01 -12.38
CA LEU A 197 6.10 -13.14 -11.66
C LEU A 197 5.76 -14.62 -11.54
N TYR A 198 5.79 -15.15 -10.32
CA TYR A 198 5.36 -16.49 -9.99
C TYR A 198 3.96 -16.48 -9.39
N VAL A 199 3.04 -17.20 -10.01
CA VAL A 199 1.65 -17.25 -9.57
C VAL A 199 1.20 -18.68 -9.27
N ASN A 200 1.62 -19.18 -8.10
CA ASN A 200 1.20 -20.50 -7.63
C ASN A 200 -0.29 -20.51 -7.26
N ASN A 201 -0.98 -21.63 -7.53
CA ASN A 201 -2.42 -21.84 -7.26
C ASN A 201 -3.40 -20.97 -8.06
N TRP A 202 -2.94 -20.21 -9.06
CA TRP A 202 -3.78 -19.41 -9.98
C TRP A 202 -4.18 -20.16 -11.25
N GLU A 203 -3.62 -21.36 -11.46
CA GLU A 203 -3.79 -22.14 -12.69
C GLU A 203 -5.26 -22.42 -13.06
N VAL A 204 -6.20 -22.36 -12.11
CA VAL A 204 -7.59 -22.73 -12.40
C VAL A 204 -8.38 -21.65 -13.18
N ALA A 205 -8.02 -20.36 -13.10
CA ALA A 205 -8.81 -19.29 -13.72
C ALA A 205 -8.25 -18.76 -15.06
N CYS A 206 -6.97 -19.01 -15.36
CA CYS A 206 -6.25 -18.33 -16.45
C CYS A 206 -5.36 -19.24 -17.30
N ALA A 207 -5.10 -20.50 -16.88
CA ALA A 207 -4.07 -21.35 -17.51
C ALA A 207 -4.39 -21.81 -18.95
N SER A 208 -5.63 -21.67 -19.42
CA SER A 208 -6.02 -22.06 -20.78
C SER A 208 -6.07 -20.91 -21.80
N ASN A 209 -5.94 -19.66 -21.33
CA ASN A 209 -6.37 -18.48 -22.08
C ASN A 209 -5.24 -17.48 -22.34
N SER A 210 -5.41 -16.70 -23.42
CA SER A 210 -4.61 -15.49 -23.64
C SER A 210 -4.77 -14.59 -22.42
N SER A 211 -3.65 -14.21 -21.83
CA SER A 211 -3.60 -13.33 -20.67
C SER A 211 -2.96 -12.01 -21.06
N ARG A 212 -3.35 -10.93 -20.42
CA ARG A 212 -2.72 -9.61 -20.56
C ARG A 212 -2.10 -9.20 -19.25
N LEU A 213 -0.80 -8.92 -19.25
CA LEU A 213 -0.10 -8.35 -18.10
C LEU A 213 0.07 -6.85 -18.34
N THR A 214 -0.45 -6.05 -17.41
CA THR A 214 -0.28 -4.60 -17.37
C THR A 214 0.63 -4.24 -16.20
N THR A 215 1.68 -3.48 -16.47
CA THR A 215 2.58 -2.90 -15.48
C THR A 215 2.32 -1.41 -15.42
N ALA A 216 1.99 -0.89 -14.24
CA ALA A 216 1.87 0.54 -13.97
C ALA A 216 2.87 0.94 -12.89
N SER A 217 3.90 1.68 -13.26
CA SER A 217 4.98 2.10 -12.36
C SER A 217 4.92 3.61 -12.12
N VAL A 218 5.24 4.04 -10.89
CA VAL A 218 5.38 5.46 -10.58
C VAL A 218 6.62 6.01 -11.26
N ALA A 219 6.43 7.03 -12.07
CA ALA A 219 7.46 7.86 -12.67
C ALA A 219 7.32 9.31 -12.21
N VAL A 220 8.34 10.12 -12.46
CA VAL A 220 8.39 11.52 -12.03
C VAL A 220 8.88 12.39 -13.18
N ASN A 221 8.14 13.46 -13.47
CA ASN A 221 8.55 14.50 -14.39
C ASN A 221 8.65 15.82 -13.63
N GLY A 222 9.87 16.23 -13.26
CA GLY A 222 10.10 17.32 -12.32
C GLY A 222 9.60 16.95 -10.92
N SER A 223 8.60 17.66 -10.40
CA SER A 223 7.93 17.35 -9.12
C SER A 223 6.49 16.84 -9.29
N VAL A 224 6.10 16.50 -10.52
CA VAL A 224 4.78 15.96 -10.86
C VAL A 224 4.88 14.44 -10.95
N GLY A 225 3.96 13.74 -10.30
CA GLY A 225 3.83 12.29 -10.43
C GLY A 225 3.18 11.89 -11.74
N ALA A 226 3.74 10.89 -12.43
CA ALA A 226 3.13 10.23 -13.57
C ALA A 226 3.12 8.70 -13.40
N LEU A 227 2.22 8.01 -14.10
CA LEU A 227 2.27 6.56 -14.23
C LEU A 227 2.84 6.21 -15.61
N THR A 228 3.90 5.41 -15.65
CA THR A 228 4.33 4.74 -16.86
C THR A 228 3.61 3.40 -16.94
N GLU A 229 2.88 3.17 -18.03
CA GLU A 229 2.09 1.96 -18.22
C GLU A 229 2.54 1.18 -19.46
N THR A 230 2.76 -0.12 -19.28
CA THR A 230 3.06 -1.06 -20.36
C THR A 230 2.10 -2.24 -20.28
N SER A 231 1.62 -2.71 -21.43
CA SER A 231 0.75 -3.89 -21.51
C SER A 231 1.30 -4.86 -22.55
N VAL A 232 1.37 -6.14 -22.19
CA VAL A 232 1.76 -7.22 -23.09
C VAL A 232 0.75 -8.36 -23.03
N ASN A 233 0.52 -9.00 -24.18
CA ASN A 233 -0.25 -10.22 -24.25
C ASN A 233 0.69 -11.43 -24.09
N GLY A 234 0.17 -12.50 -23.49
CA GLY A 234 0.99 -13.63 -23.11
C GLY A 234 0.18 -14.79 -22.55
N PHE A 235 0.87 -15.68 -21.88
CA PHE A 235 0.30 -16.86 -21.25
C PHE A 235 1.11 -17.24 -20.00
N LEU A 236 0.47 -17.99 -19.11
CA LEU A 236 1.13 -18.60 -17.97
C LEU A 236 1.57 -20.02 -18.35
N SER A 237 2.81 -20.39 -18.02
CA SER A 237 3.32 -21.75 -18.11
C SER A 237 4.11 -22.07 -16.85
N SER A 238 3.76 -23.16 -16.17
CA SER A 238 4.38 -23.55 -14.88
C SER A 238 4.44 -22.39 -13.88
N SER A 239 3.33 -21.66 -13.73
CA SER A 239 3.20 -20.47 -12.86
C SER A 239 4.03 -19.24 -13.25
N VAL A 240 4.72 -19.24 -14.39
CA VAL A 240 5.52 -18.10 -14.89
C VAL A 240 4.85 -17.46 -16.10
N PHE A 241 4.85 -16.13 -16.18
CA PHE A 241 4.28 -15.40 -17.31
C PHE A 241 5.28 -15.23 -18.47
N TYR A 242 4.81 -15.52 -19.70
CA TYR A 242 5.56 -15.38 -20.94
C TYR A 242 4.80 -14.48 -21.90
N GLU A 243 5.50 -13.54 -22.52
CA GLU A 243 4.96 -12.74 -23.62
C GLU A 243 4.75 -13.60 -24.87
N SER A 244 3.68 -13.33 -25.63
CA SER A 244 3.37 -14.05 -26.87
C SER A 244 4.55 -14.00 -27.85
N GLY A 245 5.00 -15.16 -28.32
CA GLY A 245 6.15 -15.28 -29.23
C GLY A 245 7.52 -15.28 -28.53
N SER A 246 7.57 -15.10 -27.22
CA SER A 246 8.79 -15.23 -26.42
C SER A 246 8.93 -16.66 -25.85
N SER A 247 10.16 -17.17 -25.82
CA SER A 247 10.54 -18.37 -25.08
C SER A 247 11.17 -18.07 -23.71
N ARG A 248 11.35 -16.78 -23.39
CA ARG A 248 11.92 -16.32 -22.11
C ARG A 248 10.80 -15.78 -21.20
N PRO A 249 10.91 -16.00 -19.88
CA PRO A 249 10.03 -15.35 -18.91
C PRO A 249 9.99 -13.84 -19.14
N TYR A 250 8.80 -13.26 -19.05
CA TYR A 250 8.67 -11.81 -19.20
C TYR A 250 9.15 -11.12 -17.92
N THR A 251 9.99 -10.09 -18.11
CA THR A 251 10.44 -9.21 -17.02
C THR A 251 9.64 -7.92 -17.09
N PRO A 252 8.78 -7.62 -16.09
CA PRO A 252 8.00 -6.40 -16.09
C PRO A 252 8.92 -5.16 -16.11
N PRO A 253 8.64 -4.15 -16.97
CA PRO A 253 9.38 -2.90 -16.96
C PRO A 253 8.98 -2.08 -15.72
N ILE A 254 9.74 -2.24 -14.65
CA ILE A 254 9.57 -1.50 -13.40
C ILE A 254 10.44 -0.24 -13.46
N GLU A 255 9.82 0.91 -13.29
CA GLU A 255 10.54 2.18 -13.17
C GLU A 255 11.22 2.23 -11.80
N VAL A 256 12.55 2.25 -11.80
CA VAL A 256 13.38 2.31 -10.59
C VAL A 256 14.09 3.64 -10.55
N ASP A 257 14.06 4.29 -9.38
CA ASP A 257 14.93 5.44 -9.12
C ASP A 257 16.39 5.00 -9.21
N ALA A 258 17.10 5.44 -10.25
CA ALA A 258 18.47 5.02 -10.52
C ALA A 258 19.46 5.40 -9.40
N HIS A 259 19.14 6.38 -8.56
CA HIS A 259 20.03 6.83 -7.48
C HIS A 259 19.77 6.06 -6.18
N THR A 260 18.51 5.71 -5.90
CA THR A 260 18.12 5.15 -4.61
C THR A 260 17.72 3.68 -4.69
N GLY A 261 17.38 3.16 -5.86
CA GLY A 261 16.85 1.80 -6.08
C GLY A 261 15.37 1.65 -5.71
N TYR A 262 14.65 2.74 -5.45
CA TYR A 262 13.26 2.71 -5.00
C TYR A 262 12.30 2.58 -6.18
N PHE A 263 11.19 1.89 -5.97
CA PHE A 263 10.11 1.78 -6.95
C PHE A 263 8.76 1.51 -6.29
N ALA A 264 7.69 1.89 -6.98
CA ALA A 264 6.32 1.56 -6.64
C ALA A 264 5.57 1.18 -7.91
N THR A 265 5.05 -0.05 -7.96
CA THR A 265 4.45 -0.61 -9.17
C THR A 265 3.22 -1.45 -8.85
N LEU A 266 2.21 -1.35 -9.70
CA LEU A 266 1.09 -2.29 -9.77
C LEU A 266 1.26 -3.18 -11.00
N LEU A 267 1.30 -4.49 -10.79
CA LEU A 267 1.15 -5.49 -11.84
C LEU A 267 -0.30 -5.95 -11.86
N THR A 268 -0.92 -6.04 -13.03
CA THR A 268 -2.28 -6.57 -13.19
C THR A 268 -2.31 -7.58 -14.31
N LEU A 269 -2.55 -8.83 -13.96
CA LEU A 269 -2.76 -9.93 -14.89
C LEU A 269 -4.26 -10.14 -15.08
N SER A 270 -4.75 -9.95 -16.29
CA SER A 270 -6.15 -10.16 -16.66
C SER A 270 -6.27 -11.34 -17.61
N CYS A 271 -7.20 -12.24 -17.34
CA CYS A 271 -7.54 -13.32 -18.26
C CYS A 271 -8.48 -12.78 -19.35
N ALA A 272 -8.23 -13.11 -20.62
CA ALA A 272 -9.25 -12.90 -21.64
C ALA A 272 -10.47 -13.78 -21.32
N ALA A 273 -11.67 -13.21 -21.39
CA ALA A 273 -12.89 -14.02 -21.40
C ALA A 273 -12.85 -14.94 -22.62
N ASP A 274 -13.42 -16.15 -22.51
CA ASP A 274 -13.42 -17.21 -23.55
C ASP A 274 -14.08 -16.84 -24.91
N GLY A 275 -14.32 -15.55 -25.20
CA GLY A 275 -15.03 -15.05 -26.38
C GLY A 275 -14.18 -14.35 -27.45
N GLU A 276 -12.92 -13.98 -27.21
CA GLU A 276 -12.08 -13.29 -28.23
C GLU A 276 -11.22 -14.25 -29.08
N ARG A 277 -11.56 -15.54 -29.13
CA ARG A 277 -11.08 -16.42 -30.20
C ARG A 277 -11.98 -16.27 -31.43
N ARG A 278 -11.71 -15.23 -32.24
CA ARG A 278 -11.75 -15.20 -33.73
C ARG A 278 -12.18 -13.82 -34.25
N GLY A 279 -11.23 -13.17 -34.91
CA GLY A 279 -11.39 -12.13 -35.91
C GLY A 279 -10.12 -12.12 -36.75
#